data_AF-A0A9W9XNM4-F1
#
_entry.id   AF-A0A9W9XNM4-F1
#
_cell.length_a   1.000
_cell.length_b   1.000
_cell.length_c   1.000
_cell.angle_alpha   90.00
_cell.angle_beta   90.00
_cell.angle_gamma   90.00
#
_symmetry.space_group_name_H-M   'P 1'
#
loop_
_entity.id
_entity.type
_entity.pdbx_description
1 polymer ?
#
loop_
_entity_poly.entity_id
_entity_poly.type
_entity_poly.pdbx_seq_one_letter_code
_entity_poly.pdbx_strand_id
1 'polypeptide(L)'
;MASLLPFLGWAVLPNYTTSFLQSVYYGITIRAGEPKPQPQTPRFERHRRRIFIFVITSYLLYTLYETFYQVQLAGDYYQALGVSPFADERTIKSRFRRLAAQYHPDKVGVDGGSDAYFLYLRQAQETLVDPVKRFAYDRFGTDMFGWGEQKTMRDFLMTSLLKSVVPQYVGGFVTTLVLNWLWWANWGRYWRFYTFAAMLTLELGLITHPQAVFMPTTYLPIALQAWLPTNSFYLLPFQILTLARRASIMLHIFISQAAPASAKVTGNGKGDKISPQTLQRIGELIQLTRGTDIEATRTLQMGLAPFRGDRESVSTLRRGMKEGLILGGVRSSPEVQRAVAQVVERRKADGDSKRD
;
A
#
# COMPACT_ATOMS: atom_id res chain seq x y z
N MET A 1 18.67 -7.07 19.27
CA MET A 1 17.49 -7.73 19.89
C MET A 1 16.26 -6.80 20.06
N ALA A 2 16.30 -5.52 19.67
CA ALA A 2 15.16 -4.60 19.79
C ALA A 2 14.21 -4.56 18.57
N SER A 3 14.41 -5.41 17.55
CA SER A 3 13.71 -5.30 16.26
C SER A 3 12.39 -6.07 16.18
N LEU A 4 12.05 -6.95 17.13
CA LEU A 4 10.83 -7.78 17.06
C LEU A 4 9.64 -7.24 17.89
N LEU A 5 9.92 -6.39 18.88
CA LEU A 5 8.89 -5.70 19.69
C LEU A 5 7.96 -4.82 18.83
N PRO A 6 8.47 -4.08 17.83
CA PRO A 6 7.62 -3.37 16.88
C PRO A 6 6.75 -4.31 16.02
N PHE A 7 7.26 -5.50 15.66
CA PHE A 7 6.52 -6.48 14.84
C PHE A 7 5.34 -7.11 15.59
N LEU A 8 5.51 -7.42 16.88
CA LEU A 8 4.42 -7.92 17.74
C LEU A 8 3.37 -6.85 18.00
N GLY A 9 3.79 -5.59 18.23
CA GLY A 9 2.89 -4.44 18.28
C GLY A 9 2.08 -4.30 16.99
N TRP A 10 2.72 -4.45 15.83
CA TRP A 10 2.08 -4.41 14.51
C TRP A 10 1.04 -5.49 14.26
N ALA A 11 1.11 -6.66 14.90
CA ALA A 11 0.11 -7.72 14.71
C ALA A 11 -1.17 -7.49 15.54
N VAL A 12 -1.04 -6.81 16.69
CA VAL A 12 -2.13 -6.63 17.66
C VAL A 12 -2.78 -5.26 17.54
N LEU A 13 -1.98 -4.20 17.33
CA LEU A 13 -2.47 -2.82 17.24
C LEU A 13 -3.53 -2.62 16.16
N PRO A 14 -3.35 -3.05 14.89
CA PRO A 14 -4.33 -2.76 13.84
C PRO A 14 -5.69 -3.38 14.11
N ASN A 15 -5.73 -4.56 14.73
CA ASN A 15 -6.98 -5.23 15.11
C ASN A 15 -7.70 -4.48 16.23
N TYR A 16 -6.96 -4.01 17.24
CA TYR A 16 -7.51 -3.24 18.35
C TYR A 16 -8.01 -1.86 17.91
N THR A 17 -7.17 -1.14 17.15
CA THR A 17 -7.50 0.18 16.59
C THR A 17 -8.70 0.11 15.65
N THR A 18 -8.82 -0.96 14.85
CA THR A 18 -10.00 -1.15 13.98
C THR A 18 -11.27 -1.40 14.78
N SER A 19 -11.21 -2.16 15.88
CA SER A 19 -12.37 -2.37 16.76
C SER A 19 -12.84 -1.06 17.40
N PHE A 20 -11.89 -0.25 17.87
CA PHE A 20 -12.15 1.07 18.43
C PHE A 20 -12.68 2.06 17.38
N LEU A 21 -12.07 2.16 16.20
CA LEU A 21 -12.60 3.02 15.13
C LEU A 21 -13.97 2.56 14.65
N GLN A 22 -14.25 1.25 14.66
CA GLN A 22 -15.55 0.72 14.30
C GLN A 22 -16.63 1.11 15.32
N SER A 23 -16.31 1.11 16.62
CA SER A 23 -17.25 1.58 17.64
C SER A 23 -17.52 3.08 17.53
N VAL A 24 -16.48 3.89 17.27
CA VAL A 24 -16.60 5.34 17.02
C VAL A 24 -17.39 5.64 15.74
N TYR A 25 -17.09 4.94 14.65
CA TYR A 25 -17.78 5.09 13.36
C TYR A 25 -19.28 4.81 13.51
N TYR A 26 -19.65 3.74 14.22
CA TYR A 26 -21.05 3.43 14.51
C TYR A 26 -21.71 4.37 15.50
N GLY A 27 -20.95 4.96 16.42
CA GLY A 27 -21.44 6.03 17.29
C GLY A 27 -21.84 7.30 16.52
N ILE A 28 -21.16 7.58 15.41
CA ILE A 28 -21.39 8.79 14.60
C ILE A 28 -22.42 8.56 13.48
N THR A 29 -22.40 7.38 12.84
CA THR A 29 -23.21 7.13 11.63
C THR A 29 -24.59 6.54 11.88
N ILE A 30 -24.81 5.86 13.01
CA ILE A 30 -26.10 5.23 13.30
C ILE A 30 -26.99 6.27 14.02
N ARG A 31 -28.11 6.64 13.41
CA ARG A 31 -29.14 7.48 14.06
C ARG A 31 -29.73 6.75 15.27
N ALA A 32 -30.06 7.50 16.32
CA ALA A 32 -30.69 6.96 17.54
C ALA A 32 -31.94 6.14 17.18
N GLY A 33 -31.90 4.82 17.37
CA GLY A 33 -33.02 3.90 17.15
C GLY A 33 -32.74 2.71 16.21
N GLU A 34 -31.71 2.74 15.38
CA GLU A 34 -31.36 1.59 14.53
C GLU A 34 -30.49 0.55 15.29
N PRO A 35 -30.78 -0.76 15.17
CA PRO A 35 -30.00 -1.78 15.84
C PRO A 35 -28.58 -1.85 15.26
N LYS A 36 -27.57 -1.80 16.15
CA LYS A 36 -26.17 -1.95 15.75
C LYS A 36 -25.97 -3.26 14.97
N PRO A 37 -25.26 -3.26 13.84
CA PRO A 37 -25.05 -4.47 13.05
C PRO A 37 -24.31 -5.53 13.90
N GLN A 38 -24.92 -6.70 14.05
CA GLN A 38 -24.38 -7.78 14.87
C GLN A 38 -23.11 -8.39 14.24
N PRO A 39 -22.16 -8.86 15.07
CA PRO A 39 -21.01 -9.64 14.60
C PRO A 39 -21.52 -10.82 13.75
N GLN A 40 -20.87 -11.11 12.62
CA GLN A 40 -21.23 -12.14 11.62
C GLN A 40 -22.26 -11.76 10.53
N THR A 41 -22.79 -10.53 10.54
CA THR A 41 -23.56 -10.03 9.38
C THR A 41 -22.62 -9.59 8.24
N PRO A 42 -22.98 -9.79 6.95
CA PRO A 42 -22.11 -9.42 5.82
C PRO A 42 -21.86 -7.91 5.71
N ARG A 43 -22.75 -7.09 6.29
CA ARG A 43 -22.56 -5.63 6.40
C ARG A 43 -21.46 -5.27 7.41
N PHE A 44 -21.44 -5.93 8.57
CA PHE A 44 -20.43 -5.70 9.61
C PHE A 44 -19.01 -6.01 9.10
N GLU A 45 -18.83 -7.11 8.37
CA GLU A 45 -17.53 -7.49 7.82
C GLU A 45 -17.02 -6.53 6.75
N ARG A 46 -17.91 -6.01 5.89
CA ARG A 46 -17.54 -5.00 4.87
C ARG A 46 -17.06 -3.70 5.52
N HIS A 47 -17.77 -3.21 6.54
CA HIS A 47 -17.37 -2.01 7.26
C HIS A 47 -16.05 -2.20 8.00
N ARG A 48 -15.91 -3.33 8.72
CA ARG A 48 -14.67 -3.68 9.40
C ARG A 48 -13.49 -3.75 8.44
N ARG A 49 -13.65 -4.35 7.25
CA ARG A 49 -12.59 -4.43 6.23
C ARG A 49 -12.21 -3.05 5.69
N ARG A 50 -13.17 -2.17 5.41
CA ARG A 50 -12.88 -0.81 4.93
C ARG A 50 -12.13 0.01 5.98
N ILE A 51 -12.60 -0.03 7.23
CA ILE A 51 -11.95 0.67 8.35
C ILE A 51 -10.54 0.11 8.58
N PHE A 52 -10.39 -1.22 8.56
CA PHE A 52 -9.09 -1.88 8.70
C PHE A 52 -8.09 -1.45 7.61
N ILE A 53 -8.52 -1.43 6.35
CA ILE A 53 -7.69 -0.96 5.23
C ILE A 53 -7.31 0.51 5.45
N PHE A 54 -8.26 1.37 5.82
CA PHE A 54 -7.99 2.79 6.06
C PHE A 54 -6.99 3.01 7.20
N VAL A 55 -7.15 2.32 8.32
CA VAL A 55 -6.23 2.39 9.47
C VAL A 55 -4.83 1.98 9.06
N ILE A 56 -4.69 0.87 8.34
CA ILE A 56 -3.39 0.39 7.89
C ILE A 56 -2.77 1.36 6.87
N THR A 57 -3.54 1.87 5.90
CA THR A 57 -3.04 2.85 4.92
C THR A 57 -2.59 4.14 5.61
N SER A 58 -3.37 4.65 6.56
CA SER A 58 -3.02 5.84 7.35
C SER A 58 -1.76 5.61 8.18
N TYR A 59 -1.62 4.43 8.80
CA TYR A 59 -0.44 4.10 9.58
C TYR A 59 0.80 3.88 8.71
N LEU A 60 0.63 3.32 7.51
CA LEU A 60 1.70 3.21 6.52
C LEU A 60 2.17 4.60 6.09
N LEU A 61 1.25 5.54 5.87
CA LEU A 61 1.60 6.92 5.54
C LEU A 61 2.32 7.62 6.70
N TYR A 62 1.84 7.42 7.94
CA TYR A 62 2.49 7.96 9.13
C TYR A 62 3.92 7.41 9.29
N THR A 63 4.10 6.10 9.17
CA THR A 63 5.43 5.50 9.29
C THR A 63 6.34 5.96 8.16
N LEU A 64 5.86 6.05 6.91
CA LEU A 64 6.65 6.63 5.81
C LEU A 64 7.07 8.07 6.10
N TYR A 65 6.17 8.89 6.66
CA TYR A 65 6.47 10.26 7.04
C TYR A 65 7.48 10.32 8.20
N GLU A 66 7.28 9.52 9.24
CA GLU A 66 8.19 9.43 10.38
C GLU A 66 9.60 9.00 9.94
N THR A 67 9.69 8.00 9.07
CA THR A 67 10.99 7.53 8.57
C THR A 67 11.67 8.57 7.72
N PHE A 68 10.92 9.27 6.87
CA PHE A 68 11.41 10.41 6.11
C PHE A 68 11.92 11.53 7.01
N TYR A 69 11.14 11.91 8.03
CA TYR A 69 11.52 12.93 9.00
C TYR A 69 12.77 12.53 9.80
N GLN A 70 12.86 11.28 10.25
CA GLN A 70 14.04 10.78 10.97
C GLN A 70 15.31 10.81 10.10
N VAL A 71 15.20 10.44 8.83
CA VAL A 71 16.32 10.49 7.89
C VAL A 71 16.79 11.93 7.68
N GLN A 72 15.85 12.87 7.55
CA GLN A 72 16.18 14.29 7.40
C GLN A 72 16.75 14.89 8.70
N LEU A 73 16.25 14.48 9.87
CA LEU A 73 16.72 14.95 11.18
C LEU A 73 18.12 14.41 11.51
N ALA A 74 18.42 13.17 11.14
CA ALA A 74 19.73 12.56 11.37
C ALA A 74 20.87 13.35 10.71
N GLY A 75 20.54 14.12 9.66
CA GLY A 75 21.44 15.07 9.01
C GLY A 75 22.55 14.42 8.20
N ASP A 76 23.06 15.19 7.24
CA ASP A 76 24.14 14.77 6.35
C ASP A 76 25.40 15.61 6.57
N TYR A 77 26.57 15.06 6.29
CA TYR A 77 27.84 15.82 6.33
C TYR A 77 27.85 17.01 5.37
N TYR A 78 27.15 16.89 4.24
CA TYR A 78 26.96 18.00 3.30
C TYR A 78 26.09 19.12 3.90
N GLN A 79 24.99 18.76 4.56
CA GLN A 79 24.11 19.72 5.25
C GLN A 79 24.82 20.37 6.45
N ALA A 80 25.60 19.59 7.20
CA ALA A 80 26.38 20.07 8.35
C ALA A 80 27.42 21.12 7.96
N LEU A 81 28.09 20.94 6.82
CA LEU A 81 29.04 21.92 6.28
C LEU A 81 28.37 23.02 5.44
N GLY A 82 27.08 22.89 5.14
CA GLY A 82 26.34 23.81 4.27
C GLY A 82 26.86 23.83 2.83
N VAL A 83 27.28 22.68 2.31
CA VAL A 83 27.82 22.51 0.95
C VAL A 83 26.92 21.66 0.07
N SER A 84 26.98 21.91 -1.23
CA SER A 84 26.34 21.03 -2.22
C SER A 84 27.08 19.69 -2.29
N PRO A 85 26.38 18.57 -2.57
CA PRO A 85 27.01 17.30 -2.92
C PRO A 85 27.96 17.35 -4.13
N PHE A 86 27.89 18.40 -4.96
CA PHE A 86 28.81 18.64 -6.08
C PHE A 86 29.98 19.57 -5.73
N ALA A 87 30.14 19.91 -4.45
CA ALA A 87 31.21 20.77 -3.98
C ALA A 87 32.60 20.15 -4.25
N ASP A 88 33.49 20.97 -4.79
CA ASP A 88 34.91 20.65 -4.93
C ASP A 88 35.59 20.62 -3.56
N GLU A 89 36.66 19.82 -3.44
CA GLU A 89 37.46 19.69 -2.22
C GLU A 89 37.91 21.06 -1.64
N ARG A 90 38.23 22.01 -2.51
CA ARG A 90 38.60 23.39 -2.12
C ARG A 90 37.46 24.10 -1.40
N THR A 91 36.24 23.96 -1.90
CA THR A 91 35.05 24.60 -1.32
C THR A 91 34.67 23.97 0.02
N ILE A 92 34.81 22.65 0.14
CA ILE A 92 34.61 21.89 1.39
C ILE A 92 35.60 22.36 2.46
N LYS A 93 36.90 22.42 2.13
CA LYS A 93 37.94 22.92 3.06
C LYS A 93 37.71 24.37 3.46
N SER A 94 37.32 25.24 2.52
CA SER A 94 37.04 26.65 2.79
C SER A 94 35.87 26.83 3.75
N ARG A 95 34.77 26.10 3.54
CA ARG A 95 33.58 26.13 4.40
C ARG A 95 33.86 25.57 5.79
N PHE A 96 34.59 24.46 5.87
CA PHE A 96 35.05 23.91 7.14
C PHE A 96 35.89 24.93 7.93
N ARG A 97 36.84 25.64 7.32
CA ARG A 97 37.64 26.67 8.03
C ARG A 97 36.77 27.78 8.62
N ARG A 98 35.73 28.22 7.91
CA ARG A 98 34.78 29.24 8.41
C ARG A 98 33.98 28.72 9.61
N LEU A 99 33.45 27.50 9.52
CA LEU A 99 32.68 26.88 10.60
C LEU A 99 33.58 26.55 11.80
N ALA A 100 34.78 26.03 11.56
CA ALA A 100 35.79 25.75 12.60
C ALA A 100 36.18 27.02 13.38
N ALA A 101 36.30 28.17 12.71
CA ALA A 101 36.59 29.44 13.37
C ALA A 101 35.41 29.99 14.20
N GLN A 102 34.19 29.53 13.93
CA GLN A 102 32.96 29.91 14.64
C GLN A 102 32.68 28.98 15.83
N TYR A 103 32.90 27.68 15.64
CA TYR A 103 32.63 26.62 16.62
C TYR A 103 33.90 26.15 17.36
N HIS A 104 34.99 26.91 17.32
CA HIS A 104 36.22 26.56 18.02
C HIS A 104 35.97 26.52 19.53
N PRO A 105 36.45 25.48 20.27
CA PRO A 105 36.22 25.35 21.70
C PRO A 105 36.70 26.57 22.50
N ASP A 106 37.80 27.22 22.09
CA ASP A 106 38.29 28.45 22.72
C ASP A 106 37.33 29.66 22.63
N LYS A 107 36.47 29.72 21.60
CA LYS A 107 35.61 30.89 21.36
C LYS A 107 34.20 30.74 21.91
N VAL A 108 33.68 29.51 21.98
CA VAL A 108 32.28 29.25 22.32
C VAL A 108 32.07 29.06 23.82
N GLY A 109 33.14 28.89 24.61
CA GLY A 109 33.02 28.63 26.04
C GLY A 109 32.51 27.21 26.34
N VAL A 110 32.64 26.80 27.61
CA VAL A 110 32.48 25.42 28.11
C VAL A 110 31.01 24.96 28.20
N ASP A 111 30.11 25.55 27.42
CA ASP A 111 28.72 25.08 27.33
C ASP A 111 28.66 23.85 26.40
N GLY A 112 29.04 22.71 26.99
CA GLY A 112 28.78 21.28 26.71
C GLY A 112 28.51 20.69 25.30
N GLY A 113 28.13 21.46 24.29
CA GLY A 113 27.73 20.97 22.96
C GLY A 113 28.61 21.44 21.80
N SER A 114 29.45 22.46 22.01
CA SER A 114 30.33 23.02 20.98
C SER A 114 31.41 22.04 20.53
N ASP A 115 31.99 21.29 21.47
CA ASP A 115 33.06 20.32 21.19
C ASP A 115 32.56 19.13 20.36
N ALA A 116 31.44 18.53 20.75
CA ALA A 116 30.83 17.42 20.00
C ALA A 116 30.45 17.82 18.57
N TYR A 117 29.91 19.03 18.40
CA TYR A 117 29.57 19.55 17.07
C TYR A 117 30.83 19.86 16.24
N PHE A 118 31.89 20.38 16.86
CA PHE A 118 33.17 20.62 16.19
C PHE A 118 33.82 19.30 15.73
N LEU A 119 33.83 18.26 16.57
CA LEU A 119 34.29 16.92 16.20
C LEU A 119 33.48 16.37 15.02
N TYR A 120 32.16 16.55 15.04
CA TYR A 120 31.28 16.14 13.94
C TYR A 120 31.61 16.87 12.63
N LEU A 121 31.82 18.19 12.68
CA LEU A 121 32.25 18.98 11.50
C LEU A 121 33.62 18.54 10.97
N ARG A 122 34.55 18.19 11.85
CA ARG A 122 35.87 17.67 11.48
C ARG A 122 35.76 16.31 10.79
N GLN A 123 34.95 15.41 11.33
CA GLN A 123 34.66 14.10 10.73
C GLN A 123 33.98 14.25 9.36
N ALA A 124 33.04 15.20 9.23
CA ALA A 124 32.41 15.54 7.96
C ALA A 124 33.42 16.01 6.93
N GLN A 125 34.35 16.89 7.31
CA GLN A 125 35.37 17.39 6.39
C GLN A 125 36.39 16.31 5.98
N GLU A 126 36.82 15.46 6.91
CA GLU A 126 37.78 14.39 6.62
C GLU A 126 37.21 13.35 5.65
N THR A 127 35.95 12.97 5.85
CA THR A 127 35.25 11.97 5.04
C THR A 127 34.93 12.47 3.64
N LEU A 128 34.59 13.75 3.49
CA LEU A 128 34.23 14.34 2.20
C LEU A 128 35.43 14.78 1.36
N VAL A 129 36.60 14.97 1.98
CA VAL A 129 37.84 15.33 1.27
C VAL A 129 38.48 14.12 0.59
N ASP A 130 38.47 12.96 1.22
CA ASP A 130 39.01 11.74 0.64
C ASP A 130 38.00 11.13 -0.36
N PRO A 131 38.33 10.97 -1.64
CA PRO A 131 37.41 10.42 -2.64
C PRO A 131 36.94 9.01 -2.31
N VAL A 132 37.76 8.19 -1.65
CA VAL A 132 37.39 6.82 -1.26
C VAL A 132 36.39 6.83 -0.11
N LYS A 133 36.64 7.65 0.93
CA LYS A 133 35.72 7.80 2.06
C LYS A 133 34.41 8.48 1.64
N ARG A 134 34.46 9.46 0.73
CA ARG A 134 33.28 10.10 0.15
C ARG A 134 32.42 9.10 -0.62
N PHE A 135 33.05 8.27 -1.45
CA PHE A 135 32.36 7.19 -2.17
C PHE A 135 31.61 6.23 -1.22
N ALA A 136 32.27 5.85 -0.12
CA ALA A 136 31.71 4.94 0.88
C ALA A 136 30.58 5.60 1.67
N TYR A 137 30.76 6.87 2.07
CA TYR A 137 29.76 7.64 2.80
C TYR A 137 28.48 7.85 1.99
N ASP A 138 28.60 8.21 0.71
CA ASP A 138 27.42 8.44 -0.14
C ASP A 138 26.55 7.17 -0.26
N ARG A 139 27.14 5.98 -0.22
CA ARG A 139 26.44 4.69 -0.37
C ARG A 139 25.97 4.05 0.92
N PHE A 140 26.77 4.17 1.98
CA PHE A 140 26.57 3.42 3.22
C PHE A 140 26.34 4.31 4.44
N GLY A 141 26.47 5.63 4.30
CA GLY A 141 26.30 6.59 5.38
C GLY A 141 27.29 6.34 6.51
N THR A 142 26.83 6.49 7.75
CA THR A 142 27.64 6.29 8.97
C THR A 142 28.00 4.83 9.25
N ASP A 143 27.35 3.86 8.58
CA ASP A 143 27.62 2.44 8.81
C ASP A 143 29.05 2.05 8.42
N MET A 144 29.68 2.81 7.51
CA MET A 144 31.05 2.58 7.06
C MET A 144 32.09 2.67 8.20
N PHE A 145 31.83 3.45 9.26
CA PHE A 145 32.77 3.58 10.37
C PHE A 145 32.87 2.29 11.21
N GLY A 146 31.82 1.45 11.21
CA GLY A 146 31.82 0.17 11.91
C GLY A 146 32.62 -0.93 11.18
N TRP A 147 33.15 -0.65 9.99
CA TRP A 147 33.80 -1.64 9.13
C TRP A 147 35.34 -1.61 9.17
N GLY A 148 35.91 -0.71 9.96
CA GLY A 148 37.35 -0.50 10.07
C GLY A 148 37.92 0.40 8.96
N GLU A 149 39.21 0.74 9.05
CA GLU A 149 39.89 1.56 8.04
C GLU A 149 40.18 0.75 6.77
N GLN A 150 39.25 0.79 5.82
CA GLN A 150 39.45 0.24 4.49
C GLN A 150 40.15 1.27 3.59
N LYS A 151 41.11 0.83 2.77
CA LYS A 151 41.92 1.72 1.91
C LYS A 151 41.39 1.85 0.48
N THR A 152 40.67 0.85 0.00
CA THR A 152 40.21 0.79 -1.40
C THR A 152 38.69 0.86 -1.49
N MET A 153 38.18 1.49 -2.54
CA MET A 153 36.75 1.50 -2.88
C MET A 153 36.16 0.10 -2.99
N ARG A 154 36.90 -0.86 -3.56
CA ARG A 154 36.47 -2.27 -3.67
C ARG A 154 36.35 -2.95 -2.30
N ASP A 155 37.25 -2.62 -1.38
CA ASP A 155 37.24 -3.18 -0.04
C ASP A 155 36.03 -2.69 0.75
N PHE A 156 35.64 -1.43 0.58
CA PHE A 156 34.38 -0.91 1.14
C PHE A 156 33.16 -1.63 0.57
N LEU A 157 33.11 -1.88 -0.74
CA LEU A 157 31.99 -2.60 -1.37
C LEU A 157 31.91 -4.06 -0.89
N MET A 158 33.04 -4.76 -0.81
CA MET A 158 33.07 -6.15 -0.34
C MET A 158 32.75 -6.25 1.14
N THR A 159 33.30 -5.36 1.96
CA THR A 159 33.01 -5.33 3.39
C THR A 159 31.55 -4.99 3.65
N SER A 160 30.98 -4.06 2.89
CA SER A 160 29.55 -3.76 2.91
C SER A 160 28.72 -5.00 2.59
N LEU A 161 29.05 -5.68 1.49
CA LEU A 161 28.32 -6.85 1.03
C LEU A 161 28.35 -7.97 2.08
N LEU A 162 29.51 -8.27 2.64
CA LEU A 162 29.71 -9.34 3.62
C LEU A 162 29.12 -9.02 5.00
N LYS A 163 29.31 -7.80 5.53
CA LYS A 163 28.91 -7.46 6.89
C LYS A 163 27.48 -6.95 7.03
N SER A 164 26.96 -6.25 6.02
CA SER A 164 25.66 -5.57 6.13
C SER A 164 24.60 -6.18 5.23
N VAL A 165 24.87 -6.31 3.93
CA VAL A 165 23.88 -6.73 2.93
C VAL A 165 23.56 -8.21 3.08
N VAL A 166 24.55 -9.10 2.96
CA VAL A 166 24.34 -10.55 2.95
C VAL A 166 23.63 -11.04 4.23
N PRO A 167 24.05 -10.68 5.46
CA PRO A 167 23.37 -11.15 6.67
C PRO A 167 21.92 -10.69 6.73
N GLN A 168 21.63 -9.47 6.26
CA GLN A 168 20.28 -8.93 6.26
C GLN A 168 19.38 -9.64 5.24
N TYR A 169 19.88 -9.89 4.02
CA TYR A 169 19.10 -10.57 2.98
C TYR A 169 18.95 -12.06 3.25
N VAL A 170 20.01 -12.74 3.72
CA VAL A 170 19.94 -14.14 4.15
C VAL A 170 18.98 -14.26 5.33
N GLY A 171 19.08 -13.37 6.32
CA GLY A 171 18.14 -13.32 7.44
C GLY A 171 16.70 -13.07 6.99
N GLY A 172 16.48 -12.13 6.07
CA GLY A 172 15.16 -11.82 5.51
C GLY A 172 14.57 -12.97 4.68
N PHE A 173 15.42 -13.65 3.89
CA PHE A 173 15.03 -14.81 3.09
C PHE A 173 14.71 -16.01 3.98
N VAL A 174 15.56 -16.33 4.94
CA VAL A 174 15.32 -17.39 5.95
C VAL A 174 14.05 -17.07 6.74
N THR A 175 13.87 -15.83 7.18
CA THR A 175 12.65 -15.40 7.86
C THR A 175 11.43 -15.61 6.96
N THR A 176 11.51 -15.24 5.68
CA THR A 176 10.42 -15.46 4.72
C THR A 176 10.13 -16.95 4.51
N LEU A 177 11.16 -17.81 4.47
CA LEU A 177 11.00 -19.27 4.39
C LEU A 177 10.38 -19.87 5.67
N VAL A 178 10.87 -19.47 6.84
CA VAL A 178 10.34 -19.90 8.14
C VAL A 178 8.88 -19.49 8.28
N LEU A 179 8.55 -18.25 7.94
CA LEU A 179 7.18 -17.75 7.94
C LEU A 179 6.28 -18.48 6.94
N ASN A 180 6.85 -18.90 5.80
CA ASN A 180 6.13 -19.71 4.82
C ASN A 180 5.78 -21.09 5.36
N TRP A 181 6.67 -21.66 6.18
CA TRP A 181 6.49 -23.00 6.74
C TRP A 181 5.61 -23.00 7.99
N LEU A 182 5.77 -22.02 8.89
CA LEU A 182 5.27 -22.13 10.25
C LEU A 182 3.79 -21.72 10.41
N TRP A 183 3.29 -20.71 9.68
CA TRP A 183 2.01 -20.10 10.11
C TRP A 183 1.22 -19.23 9.13
N TRP A 184 1.77 -18.81 7.98
CA TRP A 184 1.09 -17.81 7.14
C TRP A 184 0.46 -18.32 5.85
N ALA A 185 -0.72 -17.77 5.56
CA ALA A 185 -1.52 -18.03 4.38
C ALA A 185 -0.69 -18.02 3.09
N ASN A 186 -1.02 -18.90 2.14
CA ASN A 186 -0.44 -18.91 0.79
C ASN A 186 -0.69 -17.59 0.03
N TRP A 187 -1.66 -16.80 0.50
CA TRP A 187 -1.97 -15.47 0.01
C TRP A 187 -0.79 -14.51 0.21
N GLY A 188 -0.25 -14.00 -0.89
CA GLY A 188 0.84 -13.03 -0.87
C GLY A 188 2.24 -13.64 -0.89
N ARG A 189 2.40 -14.97 -1.06
CA ARG A 189 3.70 -15.62 -1.23
C ARG A 189 4.49 -14.99 -2.38
N TYR A 190 3.86 -14.86 -3.55
CA TYR A 190 4.46 -14.21 -4.73
C TYR A 190 4.89 -12.78 -4.44
N TRP A 191 3.99 -11.97 -3.85
CA TRP A 191 4.26 -10.56 -3.58
C TRP A 191 5.43 -10.37 -2.61
N ARG A 192 5.59 -11.22 -1.59
CA ARG A 192 6.73 -11.16 -0.66
C ARG A 192 8.06 -11.39 -1.40
N PHE A 193 8.15 -12.47 -2.19
CA PHE A 193 9.35 -12.74 -2.99
C PHE A 193 9.60 -11.65 -4.04
N TYR A 194 8.55 -11.13 -4.65
CA TYR A 194 8.66 -10.01 -5.59
C TYR A 194 9.21 -8.76 -4.92
N THR A 195 8.67 -8.35 -3.77
CA THR A 195 9.14 -7.16 -3.04
C THR A 195 10.55 -7.33 -2.51
N PHE A 196 10.93 -8.56 -2.14
CA PHE A 196 12.29 -8.89 -1.75
C PHE A 196 13.27 -8.80 -2.94
N ALA A 197 12.91 -9.37 -4.09
CA ALA A 197 13.71 -9.29 -5.31
C ALA A 197 13.80 -7.86 -5.85
N ALA A 198 12.70 -7.10 -5.81
CA ALA A 198 12.66 -5.69 -6.18
C ALA A 198 13.57 -4.83 -5.28
N MET A 199 13.57 -5.10 -3.97
CA MET A 199 14.48 -4.42 -3.04
C MET A 199 15.95 -4.77 -3.31
N LEU A 200 16.24 -6.05 -3.53
CA LEU A 200 17.60 -6.53 -3.84
C LEU A 200 18.14 -5.89 -5.13
N THR A 201 17.30 -5.81 -6.17
CA THR A 201 17.68 -5.20 -7.45
C THR A 201 17.87 -3.69 -7.32
N LEU A 202 17.04 -3.00 -6.53
CA LEU A 202 17.22 -1.59 -6.20
C LEU A 202 18.54 -1.36 -5.44
N GLU A 203 18.84 -2.17 -4.43
CA GLU A 203 20.06 -2.04 -3.61
C GLU A 203 21.32 -2.27 -4.45
N LEU A 204 21.35 -3.33 -5.27
CA LEU A 204 22.44 -3.54 -6.23
C LEU A 204 22.56 -2.38 -7.23
N GLY A 205 21.42 -1.88 -7.74
CA GLY A 205 21.39 -0.75 -8.65
C GLY A 205 22.02 0.50 -8.04
N LEU A 206 21.64 0.87 -6.82
CA LEU A 206 22.18 2.05 -6.13
C LEU A 206 23.65 1.90 -5.73
N ILE A 207 24.09 0.70 -5.35
CA ILE A 207 25.49 0.46 -4.97
C ILE A 207 26.41 0.50 -6.18
N THR A 208 25.96 -0.05 -7.32
CA THR A 208 26.74 -0.13 -8.57
C THR A 208 26.72 1.18 -9.36
N HIS A 209 25.71 2.02 -9.21
CA HIS A 209 25.65 3.29 -9.93
C HIS A 209 26.77 4.23 -9.46
N PRO A 210 27.58 4.81 -10.37
CA PRO A 210 28.75 5.61 -10.00
C PRO A 210 28.38 6.98 -9.40
N GLN A 211 27.20 7.52 -9.70
CA GLN A 211 26.75 8.84 -9.24
C GLN A 211 25.61 8.73 -8.22
N ALA A 212 25.56 9.65 -7.26
CA ALA A 212 24.42 9.78 -6.35
C ALA A 212 23.15 10.07 -7.17
N VAL A 213 22.09 9.29 -6.96
CA VAL A 213 20.82 9.50 -7.66
C VAL A 213 20.13 10.73 -7.06
N PHE A 214 20.21 11.85 -7.77
CA PHE A 214 19.44 13.05 -7.44
C PHE A 214 18.05 12.89 -8.06
N MET A 215 16.99 13.04 -7.27
CA MET A 215 15.68 13.36 -7.80
C MET A 215 15.60 14.88 -7.91
N PRO A 216 15.83 15.50 -9.09
CA PRO A 216 15.55 16.91 -9.24
C PRO A 216 14.06 17.13 -8.93
N THR A 217 13.78 18.22 -8.22
CA THR A 217 12.44 18.63 -7.76
C THR A 217 11.42 18.73 -8.90
N THR A 218 11.88 18.73 -10.16
CA THR A 218 11.10 18.64 -11.39
C THR A 218 10.28 17.36 -11.54
N TYR A 219 10.64 16.26 -10.86
CA TYR A 219 9.86 15.02 -10.91
C TYR A 219 8.73 14.96 -9.86
N LEU A 220 8.65 15.93 -8.94
CA LEU A 220 7.56 16.01 -7.97
C LEU A 220 6.38 16.78 -8.56
N PRO A 221 5.13 16.35 -8.31
CA PRO A 221 3.96 17.12 -8.70
C PRO A 221 3.98 18.48 -7.97
N ILE A 222 3.62 19.54 -8.68
CA ILE A 222 3.65 20.94 -8.21
C ILE A 222 3.01 21.13 -6.82
N ALA A 223 1.94 20.39 -6.53
CA ALA A 223 1.27 20.43 -5.23
C ALA A 223 2.18 20.01 -4.04
N LEU A 224 3.07 19.03 -4.24
CA LEU A 224 4.05 18.63 -3.23
C LEU A 224 5.22 19.60 -3.16
N GLN A 225 5.61 20.20 -4.29
CA GLN A 225 6.70 21.18 -4.32
C GLN A 225 6.39 22.43 -3.48
N ALA A 226 5.12 22.83 -3.36
CA ALA A 226 4.70 23.95 -2.52
C ALA A 226 4.70 23.63 -1.01
N TRP A 227 4.60 22.35 -0.64
CA TRP A 227 4.52 21.92 0.76
C TRP A 227 5.88 21.53 1.35
N LEU A 228 6.88 21.27 0.50
CA LEU A 228 8.23 20.88 0.92
C LEU A 228 9.24 22.02 0.75
N PRO A 229 10.12 22.30 1.74
CA PRO A 229 11.14 23.34 1.64
C PRO A 229 12.08 23.12 0.45
N THR A 230 12.13 24.08 -0.46
CA THR A 230 12.71 23.96 -1.81
C THR A 230 14.24 24.08 -1.89
N ASN A 231 14.96 24.23 -0.78
CA ASN A 231 16.41 24.45 -0.81
C ASN A 231 17.25 23.17 -0.85
N SER A 232 16.95 22.30 -1.82
CA SER A 232 17.69 21.08 -2.19
C SER A 232 17.17 19.80 -1.54
N PHE A 233 16.09 19.25 -2.11
CA PHE A 233 15.65 17.88 -1.83
C PHE A 233 16.60 16.89 -2.50
N TYR A 234 17.83 16.77 -2.02
CA TYR A 234 18.70 15.66 -2.37
C TYR A 234 18.65 14.64 -1.23
N LEU A 235 18.38 13.38 -1.57
CA LEU A 235 18.63 12.27 -0.67
C LEU A 235 19.87 11.54 -1.14
N LEU A 236 20.76 11.23 -0.21
CA LEU A 236 21.93 10.41 -0.51
C LEU A 236 21.48 8.96 -0.79
N PRO A 237 22.23 8.18 -1.59
CA PRO A 237 21.89 6.79 -1.88
C PRO A 237 21.58 5.95 -0.65
N PHE A 238 22.35 6.11 0.45
CA PHE A 238 22.07 5.39 1.71
C PHE A 238 20.71 5.80 2.31
N GLN A 239 20.32 7.08 2.23
CA GLN A 239 19.04 7.55 2.73
C GLN A 239 17.88 6.95 1.93
N ILE A 240 18.00 6.95 0.59
CA ILE A 240 17.04 6.29 -0.30
C ILE A 240 16.92 4.80 0.06
N LEU A 241 18.05 4.15 0.31
CA LEU A 241 18.09 2.74 0.68
C LEU A 241 17.43 2.47 2.03
N THR A 242 17.66 3.32 3.03
CA THR A 242 17.01 3.18 4.35
C THR A 242 15.50 3.36 4.25
N LEU A 243 15.02 4.33 3.45
CA LEU A 243 13.60 4.54 3.19
C LEU A 243 13.00 3.34 2.44
N ALA A 244 13.65 2.88 1.38
CA ALA A 244 13.22 1.73 0.59
C ALA A 244 13.17 0.44 1.44
N ARG A 245 14.17 0.22 2.30
CA ARG A 245 14.25 -0.93 3.21
C ARG A 245 13.11 -0.90 4.22
N ARG A 246 12.85 0.25 4.84
CA ARG A 246 11.73 0.42 5.77
C ARG A 246 10.39 0.25 5.04
N ALA A 247 10.22 0.84 3.87
CA ALA A 247 9.03 0.68 3.04
C ALA A 247 8.79 -0.78 2.62
N SER A 248 9.85 -1.53 2.29
CA SER A 248 9.76 -2.95 1.95
C SER A 248 9.25 -3.78 3.13
N ILE A 249 9.77 -3.56 4.35
CA ILE A 249 9.28 -4.21 5.57
C ILE A 249 7.79 -3.89 5.77
N MET A 250 7.39 -2.63 5.63
CA MET A 250 5.98 -2.23 5.76
C MET A 250 5.09 -2.90 4.73
N LEU A 251 5.55 -2.99 3.49
CA LEU A 251 4.81 -3.65 2.41
C LEU A 251 4.62 -5.14 2.70
N HIS A 252 5.61 -5.83 3.28
CA HIS A 252 5.48 -7.22 3.71
C HIS A 252 4.39 -7.38 4.78
N ILE A 253 4.37 -6.49 5.78
CA ILE A 253 3.37 -6.54 6.84
C ILE A 253 1.98 -6.21 6.27
N PHE A 254 1.90 -5.20 5.40
CA PHE A 254 0.67 -4.82 4.70
C PHE A 254 0.07 -6.00 3.92
N ILE A 255 0.88 -6.66 3.08
CA ILE A 255 0.45 -7.83 2.30
C ILE A 255 -0.04 -8.95 3.22
N SER A 256 0.65 -9.17 4.35
CA SER A 256 0.26 -10.16 5.35
C SER A 256 -1.09 -9.86 6.00
N GLN A 257 -1.34 -8.59 6.31
CA GLN A 257 -2.56 -8.17 7.01
C GLN A 257 -3.76 -7.98 6.08
N ALA A 258 -3.52 -7.57 4.84
CA ALA A 258 -4.55 -7.42 3.81
C ALA A 258 -5.05 -8.77 3.24
N ALA A 259 -4.54 -9.90 3.74
CA ALA A 259 -5.01 -11.22 3.37
C ALA A 259 -6.51 -11.37 3.69
N PRO A 260 -7.35 -11.75 2.70
CA PRO A 260 -8.78 -11.93 2.92
C PRO A 260 -9.02 -13.02 3.97
N ALA A 261 -10.08 -12.89 4.77
CA ALA A 261 -10.43 -13.84 5.83
C ALA A 261 -10.56 -15.29 5.30
N SER A 262 -10.99 -15.46 4.05
CA SER A 262 -11.05 -16.76 3.36
C SER A 262 -9.67 -17.42 3.17
N ALA A 263 -8.59 -16.65 3.06
CA ALA A 263 -7.23 -17.15 2.97
C ALA A 263 -6.61 -17.52 4.33
N LYS A 264 -7.15 -17.00 5.44
CA LYS A 264 -6.75 -17.40 6.80
C LYS A 264 -7.29 -18.77 7.20
N VAL A 265 -8.29 -19.29 6.49
CA VAL A 265 -8.83 -20.65 6.66
C VAL A 265 -7.90 -21.71 6.04
N THR A 266 -6.88 -21.32 5.27
CA THR A 266 -5.96 -22.26 4.61
C THR A 266 -4.81 -22.71 5.52
N GLY A 267 -5.11 -22.98 6.79
CA GLY A 267 -4.29 -23.81 7.66
C GLY A 267 -4.91 -25.20 7.69
N ASN A 268 -4.27 -26.15 7.01
CA ASN A 268 -4.62 -27.58 6.94
C ASN A 268 -5.68 -27.97 5.88
N GLY A 269 -5.27 -27.98 4.61
CA GLY A 269 -6.11 -28.50 3.53
C GLY A 269 -5.28 -28.98 2.35
N LYS A 270 -4.91 -30.27 2.37
CA LYS A 270 -4.62 -31.04 1.17
C LYS A 270 -5.72 -30.75 0.14
N GLY A 271 -5.35 -30.12 -0.97
CA GLY A 271 -6.13 -29.92 -2.20
C GLY A 271 -7.63 -29.75 -2.02
N ASP A 272 -8.11 -28.51 -2.03
CA ASP A 272 -9.43 -28.07 -2.52
C ASP A 272 -10.55 -29.13 -2.60
N LYS A 273 -10.82 -29.81 -1.47
CA LYS A 273 -12.03 -30.61 -1.32
C LYS A 273 -13.11 -29.62 -0.94
N ILE A 274 -13.87 -29.16 -1.94
CA ILE A 274 -15.15 -28.49 -1.73
C ILE A 274 -15.86 -29.23 -0.60
N SER A 275 -16.16 -28.53 0.49
CA SER A 275 -16.66 -29.18 1.70
C SER A 275 -17.87 -30.06 1.31
N PRO A 276 -17.98 -31.29 1.84
CA PRO A 276 -19.07 -32.20 1.45
C PRO A 276 -20.44 -31.55 1.69
N GLN A 277 -20.54 -30.66 2.67
CA GLN A 277 -21.73 -29.84 2.95
C GLN A 277 -22.01 -28.81 1.86
N THR A 278 -20.98 -28.17 1.29
CA THR A 278 -21.14 -27.23 0.16
C THR A 278 -21.60 -27.95 -1.09
N LEU A 279 -21.04 -29.14 -1.38
CA LEU A 279 -21.50 -29.97 -2.49
C LEU A 279 -22.96 -30.42 -2.32
N GLN A 280 -23.36 -30.79 -1.10
CA GLN A 280 -24.75 -31.11 -0.79
C GLN A 280 -25.69 -29.91 -1.02
N ARG A 281 -25.32 -28.71 -0.56
CA ARG A 281 -26.10 -27.49 -0.79
C ARG A 281 -26.21 -27.12 -2.27
N ILE A 282 -25.15 -27.30 -3.04
CA ILE A 282 -25.18 -27.08 -4.50
C ILE A 282 -26.09 -28.11 -5.16
N GLY A 283 -26.03 -29.38 -4.74
CA GLY A 283 -26.93 -30.42 -5.22
C GLY A 283 -28.41 -30.12 -4.93
N GLU A 284 -28.71 -29.69 -3.70
CA GLU A 284 -30.05 -29.29 -3.27
C GLU A 284 -30.56 -28.10 -4.09
N LEU A 285 -29.73 -27.07 -4.31
CA LEU A 285 -30.07 -25.92 -5.16
C LEU A 285 -30.36 -26.33 -6.61
N ILE A 286 -29.56 -27.24 -7.17
CA ILE A 286 -29.79 -27.75 -8.53
C ILE A 286 -31.12 -28.50 -8.60
N GLN A 287 -31.47 -29.28 -7.58
CA GLN A 287 -32.75 -29.98 -7.52
C GLN A 287 -33.93 -29.02 -7.39
N LEU A 288 -33.83 -28.02 -6.51
CA LEU A 288 -34.86 -26.98 -6.37
C LEU A 288 -35.06 -26.22 -7.67
N THR A 289 -33.97 -25.84 -8.36
CA THR A 289 -34.05 -25.11 -9.64
C THR A 289 -34.72 -25.96 -10.72
N ARG A 290 -34.35 -27.26 -10.82
CA ARG A 290 -35.01 -28.18 -11.75
C ARG A 290 -36.49 -28.39 -11.41
N GLY A 291 -36.84 -28.47 -10.13
CA GLY A 291 -38.22 -28.55 -9.68
C GLY A 291 -39.02 -27.33 -10.13
N THR A 292 -38.48 -26.13 -9.91
CA THR A 292 -39.14 -24.88 -10.34
C THR A 292 -39.28 -24.78 -11.85
N ASP A 293 -38.30 -25.25 -12.64
CA ASP A 293 -38.39 -25.26 -14.10
C ASP A 293 -39.48 -26.23 -14.60
N ILE A 294 -39.63 -27.38 -13.95
CA ILE A 294 -40.70 -28.34 -14.27
C ILE A 294 -42.07 -27.75 -13.92
N GLU A 295 -42.21 -27.08 -12.79
CA GLU A 295 -43.46 -26.42 -12.41
C GLU A 295 -43.80 -25.26 -13.35
N ALA A 296 -42.80 -24.45 -13.73
CA ALA A 296 -42.97 -23.37 -14.70
C ALA A 296 -43.39 -23.90 -16.09
N THR A 297 -42.78 -24.99 -16.56
CA THR A 297 -43.17 -25.60 -17.84
C THR A 297 -44.55 -26.26 -17.75
N ARG A 298 -44.91 -26.87 -16.62
CA ARG A 298 -46.24 -27.47 -16.40
C ARG A 298 -47.34 -26.41 -16.36
N THR A 299 -47.12 -25.30 -15.67
CA THR A 299 -48.06 -24.18 -15.63
C THR A 299 -48.23 -23.53 -17.00
N LEU A 300 -47.14 -23.34 -17.75
CA LEU A 300 -47.21 -22.91 -19.15
C LEU A 300 -48.02 -23.89 -20.00
N GLN A 301 -47.79 -25.20 -19.87
CA GLN A 301 -48.56 -26.20 -20.61
C GLN A 301 -50.04 -26.21 -20.23
N MET A 302 -50.38 -25.99 -18.96
CA MET A 302 -51.77 -25.86 -18.52
C MET A 302 -52.43 -24.60 -19.08
N GLY A 303 -51.72 -23.46 -19.09
CA GLY A 303 -52.20 -22.22 -19.74
C GLY A 303 -52.35 -22.37 -21.26
N LEU A 304 -51.58 -23.25 -21.89
CA LEU A 304 -51.64 -23.55 -23.32
C LEU A 304 -52.60 -24.70 -23.66
N ALA A 305 -53.18 -25.38 -22.67
CA ALA A 305 -54.12 -26.48 -22.87
C ALA A 305 -55.34 -26.11 -23.76
N PRO A 306 -55.99 -24.93 -23.62
CA PRO A 306 -57.13 -24.56 -24.47
C PRO A 306 -56.75 -24.28 -25.94
N PHE A 307 -55.45 -24.13 -26.23
CA PHE A 307 -54.93 -23.89 -27.58
C PHE A 307 -54.33 -25.15 -28.22
N ARG A 308 -54.43 -26.32 -27.56
CA ARG A 308 -53.99 -27.59 -28.13
C ARG A 308 -54.99 -28.06 -29.20
N GLY A 309 -54.62 -27.90 -30.47
CA GLY A 309 -55.35 -28.46 -31.62
C GLY A 309 -55.56 -27.49 -32.77
N ASP A 310 -55.59 -26.18 -32.48
CA ASP A 310 -55.80 -25.13 -33.48
C ASP A 310 -54.48 -24.42 -33.81
N ARG A 311 -53.95 -24.67 -35.02
CA ARG A 311 -52.63 -24.15 -35.44
C ARG A 311 -52.64 -22.63 -35.58
N GLU A 312 -53.77 -22.01 -35.88
CA GLU A 312 -53.86 -20.57 -36.09
C GLU A 312 -53.80 -19.80 -34.76
N SER A 313 -54.53 -20.23 -33.75
CA SER A 313 -54.49 -19.62 -32.40
C SER A 313 -53.14 -19.78 -31.70
N VAL A 314 -52.43 -20.91 -31.88
CA VAL A 314 -51.07 -21.09 -31.37
C VAL A 314 -50.09 -20.13 -32.05
N SER A 315 -50.23 -19.90 -33.36
CA SER A 315 -49.35 -19.02 -34.12
C SER A 315 -49.53 -17.54 -33.73
N THR A 316 -50.77 -17.11 -33.50
CA THR A 316 -51.10 -15.75 -33.04
C THR A 316 -50.66 -15.53 -31.60
N LEU A 317 -50.85 -16.49 -30.70
CA LEU A 317 -50.31 -16.42 -29.33
C LEU A 317 -48.78 -16.30 -29.34
N ARG A 318 -48.08 -17.13 -30.12
CA ARG A 318 -46.61 -17.08 -30.23
C ARG A 318 -46.12 -15.73 -30.77
N ARG A 319 -46.84 -15.15 -31.73
CA ARG A 319 -46.56 -13.82 -32.27
C ARG A 319 -46.79 -12.74 -31.20
N GLY A 320 -47.90 -12.78 -30.47
CA GLY A 320 -48.21 -11.85 -29.39
C GLY A 320 -47.21 -11.92 -28.22
N MET A 321 -46.78 -13.12 -27.82
CA MET A 321 -45.74 -13.29 -26.80
C MET A 321 -44.39 -12.72 -27.28
N LYS A 322 -44.04 -12.93 -28.54
CA LYS A 322 -42.80 -12.37 -29.14
C LYS A 322 -42.85 -10.86 -29.17
N GLU A 323 -43.96 -10.28 -29.65
CA GLU A 323 -44.17 -8.83 -29.66
C GLU A 323 -44.18 -8.26 -28.23
N GLY A 324 -44.81 -8.94 -27.27
CA GLY A 324 -44.79 -8.55 -25.85
C GLY A 324 -43.40 -8.58 -25.22
N LEU A 325 -42.58 -9.59 -25.51
CA LEU A 325 -41.19 -9.67 -25.04
C LEU A 325 -40.32 -8.57 -25.67
N ILE A 326 -40.50 -8.30 -26.96
CA ILE A 326 -39.79 -7.21 -27.66
C ILE A 326 -40.22 -5.86 -27.07
N LEU A 327 -41.51 -5.63 -26.89
CA LEU A 327 -42.04 -4.39 -26.29
C LEU A 327 -41.60 -4.23 -24.82
N GLY A 328 -41.54 -5.32 -24.06
CA GLY A 328 -41.01 -5.35 -22.69
C GLY A 328 -39.53 -5.00 -22.65
N GLY A 329 -38.73 -5.59 -23.54
CA GLY A 329 -37.30 -5.28 -23.68
C GLY A 329 -37.03 -3.85 -24.16
N VAL A 330 -37.85 -3.33 -25.07
CA VAL A 330 -37.77 -1.95 -25.54
C VAL A 330 -38.18 -0.97 -24.43
N ARG A 331 -39.24 -1.27 -23.65
CA ARG A 331 -39.66 -0.48 -22.48
C ARG A 331 -38.69 -0.54 -21.30
N SER A 332 -37.94 -1.63 -21.14
CA SER A 332 -36.92 -1.75 -20.10
C SER A 332 -35.59 -1.08 -20.49
N SER A 333 -35.41 -0.71 -21.75
CA SER A 333 -34.23 0.03 -22.19
C SER A 333 -34.18 1.44 -21.55
N PRO A 334 -33.03 1.85 -21.02
CA PRO A 334 -32.90 3.11 -20.28
C PRO A 334 -33.13 4.35 -21.17
N GLU A 335 -32.88 4.24 -22.47
CA GLU A 335 -33.12 5.32 -23.44
C GLU A 335 -34.61 5.59 -23.64
N VAL A 336 -35.42 4.53 -23.79
CA VAL A 336 -36.88 4.65 -23.95
C VAL A 336 -37.53 5.14 -22.66
N GLN A 337 -37.06 4.70 -21.50
CA GLN A 337 -37.55 5.21 -20.21
C GLN A 337 -37.28 6.71 -20.04
N ARG A 338 -36.09 7.18 -20.44
CA ARG A 338 -35.75 8.61 -20.42
C ARG A 338 -36.59 9.42 -21.41
N ALA A 339 -36.81 8.90 -22.62
CA ALA A 339 -37.65 9.56 -23.62
C ALA A 339 -39.12 9.66 -23.17
N VAL A 340 -39.67 8.59 -22.58
CA VAL A 340 -41.03 8.60 -22.01
C VAL A 340 -41.13 9.58 -20.85
N ALA A 341 -40.14 9.63 -19.96
CA ALA A 341 -40.10 10.59 -18.86
C ALA A 341 -40.11 12.05 -19.37
N GLN A 342 -39.33 12.38 -20.41
CA GLN A 342 -39.32 13.71 -21.02
C GLN A 342 -40.67 14.10 -21.65
N VAL A 343 -41.36 13.15 -22.29
CA VAL A 343 -42.70 13.41 -22.87
C VAL A 343 -43.74 13.62 -21.78
N VAL A 344 -43.65 12.88 -20.67
CA VAL A 344 -44.52 13.07 -19.51
C VAL A 344 -44.29 14.43 -18.85
N GLU A 345 -43.04 14.88 -18.72
CA GLU A 345 -42.74 16.22 -18.20
C GLU A 345 -43.24 17.34 -19.11
N ARG A 346 -43.08 17.21 -20.44
CA ARG A 346 -43.66 18.18 -21.40
C ARG A 346 -45.17 18.26 -21.29
N ARG A 347 -45.87 17.12 -21.20
CA ARG A 347 -47.33 17.11 -21.02
C ARG A 347 -47.80 17.72 -19.71
N LYS A 348 -47.00 17.62 -18.64
CA LYS A 348 -47.30 18.29 -17.37
C LYS A 348 -47.12 19.81 -17.51
N ALA A 349 -46.06 20.26 -18.15
CA ALA A 349 -45.82 21.69 -18.42
C ALA A 349 -46.92 22.31 -19.31
N ASP A 350 -47.34 21.61 -20.37
CA ASP A 350 -48.43 22.06 -21.26
C ASP A 350 -49.80 22.03 -20.57
N GLY A 351 -49.98 21.15 -19.59
CA GLY A 351 -51.21 21.02 -18.80
C GLY A 351 -51.38 22.14 -17.76
N ASP A 352 -50.27 22.57 -17.15
CA ASP A 352 -50.27 23.71 -16.23
C ASP A 352 -50.41 25.04 -16.99
N SER A 353 -49.81 25.18 -18.18
CA SER A 353 -49.98 26.36 -19.05
C SER A 353 -51.41 26.59 -19.57
N LYS A 354 -52.31 25.59 -19.46
CA LYS A 354 -53.73 25.72 -19.83
C LYS A 354 -54.65 26.01 -18.63
N ARG A 355 -54.09 26.07 -17.42
CA ARG A 355 -54.83 26.31 -16.17
C ARG A 355 -54.59 27.71 -15.58
N ASP A 356 -53.63 28.45 -16.11
CA ASP A 356 -53.49 29.90 -15.97
C ASP A 356 -54.14 30.61 -17.17
#